data_AF-A0A0J7K3A8-F1
#
_entry.id   AF-A0A0J7K3A8-F1
#
_cell.length_a   1.000
_cell.length_b   1.000
_cell.length_c   1.000
_cell.angle_alpha   90.00
_cell.angle_beta   90.00
_cell.angle_gamma   90.00
#
_symmetry.space_group_name_H-M   'P 1'
#
loop_
_entity.id
_entity.type
_entity.pdbx_description
1 polymer ?
#
loop_
_entity_poly.entity_id
_entity_poly.type
_entity_poly.pdbx_seq_one_letter_code
_entity_poly.pdbx_strand_id
1 'polypeptide(L)'
;MPRRDETPPCENKCNDISLERRAVRILGRRYALTATEFKFLEIGINVGPPSYIEIIIGDHRGKQLILSMETWKGLYEQRHHIQNLLRNDDSKDIYKRWTANSAISHD
;
A
#
# COMPACT_ATOMS: atom_id res chain seq x y z
N MET A 1 16.68 -50.99 43.01
CA MET A 1 15.33 -50.43 42.90
C MET A 1 15.39 -49.20 42.01
N PRO A 2 14.79 -49.23 40.80
CA PRO A 2 14.90 -48.18 39.80
C PRO A 2 13.70 -47.22 39.83
N ARG A 3 13.96 -45.94 39.52
CA ARG A 3 13.34 -45.10 38.48
C ARG A 3 13.44 -43.64 38.92
N ARG A 4 14.20 -42.85 38.15
CA ARG A 4 14.16 -41.40 38.20
C ARG A 4 12.89 -40.97 37.47
N ASP A 5 12.05 -40.20 38.15
CA ASP A 5 10.87 -39.58 37.56
C ASP A 5 11.36 -38.36 36.77
N GLU A 6 11.70 -38.57 35.49
CA GLU A 6 11.96 -37.48 34.55
C GLU A 6 10.61 -36.93 34.09
N THR A 7 10.16 -35.86 34.75
CA THR A 7 9.02 -35.06 34.31
C THR A 7 9.27 -34.57 32.88
N PRO A 8 8.38 -34.83 31.90
CA PRO A 8 8.59 -34.35 30.54
C PRO A 8 8.48 -32.81 30.53
N PRO A 9 9.32 -32.09 29.78
CA PRO A 9 9.11 -30.67 29.54
C PRO A 9 7.77 -30.53 28.81
N CYS A 10 6.87 -29.70 29.32
CA CYS A 10 5.68 -29.32 28.60
C CYS A 10 6.11 -28.68 27.27
N GLU A 11 6.05 -29.45 26.18
CA GLU A 11 6.19 -28.93 24.83
C GLU A 11 4.97 -28.06 24.53
N ASN A 12 5.08 -26.79 24.88
CA ASN A 12 4.14 -25.78 24.45
C ASN A 12 4.42 -25.51 22.96
N LYS A 13 3.88 -26.36 22.08
CA LYS A 13 3.74 -26.03 20.66
C LYS A 13 2.70 -24.92 20.55
N CYS A 14 3.11 -23.69 20.86
CA CYS A 14 2.40 -22.48 20.51
C CYS A 14 2.58 -22.23 19.00
N ASN A 15 2.07 -23.16 18.19
CA ASN A 15 1.94 -22.96 16.77
C ASN A 15 0.47 -22.60 16.54
N ASP A 16 0.27 -21.43 15.92
CA ASP A 16 -1.00 -20.95 15.37
C ASP A 16 -1.92 -20.09 16.27
N ILE A 17 -1.34 -19.07 16.91
CA ILE A 17 -2.11 -17.89 17.40
C ILE A 17 -1.48 -16.57 16.89
N SER A 18 -0.56 -16.62 15.93
CA SER A 18 0.20 -15.43 15.49
C SER A 18 -0.44 -14.64 14.36
N LEU A 19 -1.64 -15.02 13.90
CA LEU A 19 -2.34 -14.31 12.81
C LEU A 19 -3.33 -13.25 13.32
N GLU A 20 -3.63 -13.21 14.62
CA GLU A 20 -4.72 -12.37 15.15
C GLU A 20 -4.30 -11.19 16.04
N ARG A 21 -3.00 -11.06 16.33
CA ARG A 21 -2.49 -9.78 16.84
C ARG A 21 -2.31 -8.85 15.67
N ARG A 22 -3.35 -8.05 15.34
CA ARG A 22 -3.20 -6.88 14.46
C ARG A 22 -1.93 -6.14 14.88
N ALA A 23 -0.94 -6.10 13.98
CA ALA A 23 0.30 -5.37 14.22
C ALA A 23 -0.06 -3.94 14.64
N VAL A 24 0.55 -3.45 15.72
CA VAL A 24 0.24 -2.12 16.23
C VAL A 24 0.88 -1.12 15.28
N ARG A 25 0.07 -0.23 14.70
CA ARG A 25 0.58 0.79 13.78
C ARG A 25 1.05 2.01 14.56
N ILE A 26 2.35 2.29 14.51
CA ILE A 26 2.99 3.47 15.12
C ILE A 26 3.47 4.43 14.04
N LEU A 27 3.73 5.68 14.44
CA LEU A 27 4.35 6.70 13.59
C LEU A 27 3.60 6.95 12.26
N GLY A 28 2.29 6.70 12.23
CA GLY A 28 1.43 6.98 11.09
C GLY A 28 1.37 8.48 10.78
N ARG A 29 1.65 8.87 9.52
CA ARG A 29 1.48 10.24 9.02
C ARG A 29 0.64 10.23 7.75
N ARG A 30 -0.35 11.12 7.70
CA ARG A 30 -1.22 11.35 6.55
C ARG A 30 -0.79 12.60 5.80
N TYR A 31 -0.69 12.48 4.48
CA TYR A 31 -0.33 13.54 3.55
C TYR A 31 -1.50 13.73 2.57
N ALA A 32 -2.00 14.95 2.45
CA ALA A 32 -3.04 15.27 1.48
C ALA A 32 -2.48 15.13 0.05
N LEU A 33 -3.19 14.38 -0.80
CA LEU A 33 -2.85 14.23 -2.23
C LEU A 33 -3.61 15.23 -3.11
N THR A 34 -4.60 15.92 -2.55
CA THR A 34 -5.45 16.91 -3.23
C THR A 34 -5.60 18.14 -2.35
N ALA A 35 -5.80 19.32 -2.95
CA ALA A 35 -6.04 20.56 -2.19
C ALA A 35 -7.28 20.50 -1.28
N THR A 36 -8.26 19.68 -1.64
CA THR A 36 -9.47 19.43 -0.84
C THR A 36 -9.27 18.36 0.24
N GLU A 37 -8.06 17.79 0.34
CA GLU A 37 -7.70 16.70 1.26
C GLU A 37 -8.58 15.43 1.14
N PHE A 38 -9.42 15.35 0.10
CA PHE A 38 -10.33 14.23 -0.16
C PHE A 38 -9.56 12.91 -0.31
N LYS A 39 -8.41 12.95 -0.98
CA LYS A 39 -7.48 11.81 -1.12
C LYS A 39 -6.26 12.03 -0.25
N PHE A 40 -5.75 10.95 0.34
CA PHE A 40 -4.59 10.99 1.21
C PHE A 40 -3.63 9.82 0.94
N LEU A 41 -2.37 10.05 1.26
CA LEU A 41 -1.33 9.04 1.39
C LEU A 41 -0.99 8.91 2.87
N GLU A 42 -1.07 7.70 3.43
CA GLU A 42 -0.72 7.42 4.80
C GLU A 42 0.47 6.46 4.87
N ILE A 43 1.50 6.84 5.62
CA ILE A 43 2.70 6.03 5.83
C ILE A 43 2.81 5.76 7.32
N GLY A 44 2.92 4.49 7.71
CA GLY A 44 3.09 4.09 9.11
C GLY A 44 3.93 2.83 9.26
N ILE A 45 4.30 2.52 10.49
CA ILE A 45 5.08 1.32 10.82
C ILE A 45 4.18 0.34 11.57
N ASN A 46 3.97 -0.83 11.00
CA ASN A 46 3.32 -1.94 11.67
C ASN A 46 4.34 -2.67 12.53
N VAL A 47 4.16 -2.59 13.85
CA VAL A 47 5.02 -3.21 14.86
C VAL A 47 4.55 -4.63 15.11
N GLY A 48 5.41 -5.57 14.74
CA GLY A 48 5.30 -6.99 14.99
C GLY A 48 6.65 -7.66 14.70
N PRO A 49 6.79 -8.96 14.93
CA PRO A 49 7.92 -9.72 14.41
C PRO A 49 7.55 -10.33 13.03
N PRO A 50 8.14 -9.90 11.91
CA PRO A 50 8.96 -8.70 11.70
C PRO A 50 8.13 -7.42 11.57
N SER A 51 8.75 -6.27 11.84
CA SER A 51 8.11 -4.95 11.70
C SER A 51 8.26 -4.47 10.27
N TYR A 52 7.24 -3.81 9.72
CA TYR A 52 7.24 -3.37 8.33
C TYR A 52 6.56 -2.01 8.15
N ILE A 53 6.89 -1.33 7.05
CA ILE A 53 6.24 -0.09 6.65
C ILE A 53 4.97 -0.42 5.88
N GLU A 54 3.89 0.29 6.17
CA GLU A 54 2.62 0.21 5.47
C GLU A 54 2.30 1.56 4.83
N ILE A 55 2.06 1.51 3.52
CA ILE A 55 1.72 2.67 2.69
C ILE A 55 0.28 2.49 2.21
N ILE A 56 -0.58 3.47 2.50
CA ILE A 56 -2.00 3.44 2.14
C ILE A 56 -2.31 4.66 1.30
N ILE A 57 -2.92 4.45 0.13
CA ILE A 57 -3.60 5.50 -0.62
C ILE A 57 -5.09 5.37 -0.34
N GLY A 58 -5.73 6.40 0.19
CA GLY A 58 -7.15 6.32 0.50
C GLY A 58 -7.91 7.60 0.21
N ASP A 59 -9.22 7.51 0.42
CA ASP A 59 -10.12 8.66 0.37
C ASP A 59 -11.02 8.75 1.61
N HIS A 60 -11.65 9.91 1.78
CA HIS A 60 -12.55 10.17 2.90
C HIS A 60 -13.86 9.35 2.85
N ARG A 61 -14.12 8.58 1.79
CA ARG A 61 -15.28 7.67 1.65
C ARG A 61 -14.97 6.27 2.15
N GLY A 62 -13.77 6.07 2.72
CA GLY A 62 -13.33 4.79 3.25
C GLY A 62 -12.71 3.86 2.21
N LYS A 63 -12.48 4.32 0.97
CA LYS A 63 -11.71 3.52 0.00
C LYS A 63 -10.24 3.58 0.36
N GLN A 64 -9.59 2.43 0.41
CA GLN A 64 -8.17 2.32 0.74
C GLN A 64 -7.51 1.30 -0.17
N LEU A 65 -6.34 1.66 -0.68
CA LEU A 65 -5.41 0.79 -1.37
C LEU A 65 -4.16 0.69 -0.49
N ILE A 66 -3.96 -0.49 0.10
CA ILE A 66 -2.76 -0.79 0.87
C ILE A 66 -1.73 -1.37 -0.10
N LEU A 67 -0.53 -0.77 -0.13
CA LEU A 67 0.56 -1.25 -0.97
C LEU A 67 1.39 -2.25 -0.18
N SER A 68 1.57 -3.45 -0.75
CA SER A 68 2.56 -4.38 -0.24
C SER A 68 3.97 -3.85 -0.47
N MET A 69 4.95 -4.38 0.28
CA MET A 69 6.35 -4.03 0.08
C MET A 69 6.83 -4.34 -1.35
N GLU A 70 6.36 -5.44 -1.93
CA GLU A 70 6.67 -5.84 -3.30
C GLU A 70 6.10 -4.84 -4.32
N THR A 71 4.84 -4.44 -4.16
CA THR A 71 4.20 -3.45 -5.02
C THR A 71 4.92 -2.10 -4.93
N TRP A 72 5.25 -1.66 -3.71
CA TRP A 72 6.00 -0.42 -3.51
C TRP A 72 7.37 -0.45 -4.18
N LYS A 73 8.10 -1.56 -4.01
CA LYS A 73 9.40 -1.76 -4.65
C LYS A 73 9.30 -1.69 -6.18
N GLY A 74 8.33 -2.40 -6.77
CA GLY A 74 8.11 -2.35 -8.22
C GLY A 74 7.78 -0.95 -8.72
N LEU A 75 6.94 -0.21 -8.01
CA LEU A 75 6.63 1.20 -8.34
C LEU A 75 7.87 2.09 -8.26
N TYR A 76 8.71 1.90 -7.24
CA TYR A 76 9.94 2.67 -7.07
C TYR A 76 10.95 2.39 -8.18
N GLU A 77 11.16 1.12 -8.54
CA GLU A 77 12.03 0.72 -9.64
C GLU A 77 11.55 1.26 -10.99
N GLN A 78 10.23 1.34 -11.18
CA GLN A 78 9.62 1.89 -12.40
C GLN A 78 9.42 3.41 -12.37
N ARG A 79 9.91 4.13 -11.34
CA ARG A 79 9.67 5.58 -11.15
C ARG A 79 9.91 6.40 -12.41
N HIS A 80 11.02 6.19 -13.11
CA HIS A 80 11.34 6.95 -14.33
C HIS A 80 10.33 6.69 -15.46
N HIS A 81 9.91 5.44 -15.64
CA HIS A 81 8.90 5.07 -16.64
C HIS A 81 7.54 5.68 -16.31
N ILE A 82 7.14 5.64 -15.03
CA ILE A 82 5.90 6.26 -14.55
C ILE A 82 5.93 7.78 -14.77
N GLN A 83 7.04 8.43 -14.41
CA GLN A 83 7.20 9.87 -14.60
C GLN A 83 7.15 10.26 -16.08
N ASN A 84 7.77 9.47 -16.96
CA ASN A 84 7.71 9.71 -18.40
C ASN A 84 6.30 9.49 -18.95
N LEU A 85 5.60 8.44 -18.53
CA LEU A 85 4.21 8.20 -18.91
C LEU A 85 3.34 9.40 -18.52
N LEU A 86 3.43 9.87 -17.26
CA LEU A 86 2.62 11.00 -16.77
C LEU A 86 2.96 12.34 -17.45
N ARG A 87 4.22 12.54 -17.85
CA ARG A 87 4.63 13.72 -18.63
C ARG A 87 4.16 13.66 -20.08
N ASN A 88 4.15 12.46 -20.68
CA ASN A 88 3.70 12.26 -22.05
C ASN A 88 2.16 12.23 -22.14
N ASP A 89 1.46 11.96 -21.04
CA ASP A 89 0.03 12.20 -20.86
C ASP A 89 -0.32 13.70 -20.68
N ASP A 90 0.63 14.60 -20.97
CA ASP A 90 0.37 16.03 -21.14
C ASP A 90 -0.87 16.20 -22.04
N SER A 91 -1.96 16.60 -21.39
CA SER A 91 -3.34 16.76 -21.87
C SER A 91 -3.55 17.41 -23.25
N LYS A 92 -2.50 17.96 -23.87
CA LYS A 92 -2.53 18.54 -25.21
C LYS A 92 -2.99 17.54 -26.27
N ASP A 93 -2.62 16.27 -26.18
CA ASP A 93 -3.01 15.30 -27.20
C ASP A 93 -4.44 14.78 -27.02
N ILE A 94 -4.94 14.69 -25.78
CA ILE A 94 -6.33 14.32 -25.50
C ILE A 94 -7.29 15.45 -25.90
N TYR A 95 -6.96 16.71 -25.58
CA TYR A 95 -7.76 17.87 -26.03
C TYR A 95 -7.70 18.04 -27.55
N LYS A 96 -6.54 17.86 -28.20
CA LYS A 96 -6.43 17.88 -29.67
C LYS A 96 -7.21 16.77 -30.34
N ARG A 97 -7.22 15.56 -29.76
CA ARG A 97 -7.96 14.42 -30.30
C ARG A 97 -9.47 14.59 -30.13
N TRP A 98 -9.92 15.20 -29.03
CA TRP A 98 -11.33 15.58 -28.86
C TRP A 98 -11.77 16.66 -29.86
N THR A 99 -11.01 17.75 -30.02
CA THR A 99 -11.37 18.82 -30.95
C THR A 99 -11.31 18.40 -32.42
N ALA A 100 -10.35 17.54 -32.81
CA ALA A 100 -10.29 16.97 -34.16
C ALA A 100 -11.51 16.09 -34.49
N ASN A 101 -11.97 15.28 -33.53
CA ASN A 101 -13.13 14.41 -33.75
C ASN A 101 -14.48 15.16 -33.70
N SER A 102 -14.55 16.29 -32.99
CA SER A 102 -15.73 17.16 -32.99
C SER A 102 -15.88 18.00 -34.27
N ALA A 103 -14.78 18.29 -34.96
CA ALA A 103 -14.78 19.04 -36.22
C ALA A 103 -15.24 18.22 -37.44
N ILE A 104 -15.27 16.89 -37.33
CA ILE A 104 -15.65 15.98 -38.43
C ILE A 104 -17.16 15.65 -38.41
N SER A 105 -17.89 16.02 -37.35
CA SER A 105 -19.31 15.71 -37.18
C SER A 105 -20.28 16.79 -37.69
N HIS A 106 -19.76 17.82 -38.37
CA HIS A 106 -20.55 18.87 -39.02
C HIS A 106 -20.13 18.98 -40.50
N ASP A 107 -20.39 17.94 -41.27
CA ASP A 107 -20.58 17.97 -42.73
C ASP A 107 -21.55 16.85 -43.13
#